data_AF-A0A5M9H2M8-F1
#
_entry.id   AF-A0A5M9H2M8-F1
#
_cell.length_a   1.000
_cell.length_b   1.000
_cell.length_c   1.000
_cell.angle_alpha   90.00
_cell.angle_beta   90.00
_cell.angle_gamma   90.00
#
_symmetry.space_group_name_H-M   'P 1'
#
loop_
_entity.id
_entity.type
_entity.pdbx_description
1 polymer ?
#
loop_
_entity_poly.entity_id
_entity_poly.type
_entity_poly.pdbx_seq_one_letter_code
_entity_poly.pdbx_strand_id
1 'polypeptide(L)'
;MREQGGNEAENLTICIGLSIVLLGLFYLIRVTIIPSSLVIGVSFAGFCLTSVDFFDEMYYYEKNKNLKSSIINGLLYLFAAMGIIVMPNLKMDMISNKDALDTLSTGVSVATLGYVFMITGFRNKRISQEQQIQQKRYVQRVEELERQIQLLKENENKKVGA
;
A
#
# COMPACT_ATOMS: atom_id res chain seq x y z
N MET A 1 -20.06 17.60 1.86
CA MET A 1 -20.44 16.23 2.26
C MET A 1 -19.80 15.20 1.32
N ARG A 2 -18.47 15.08 1.32
CA ARG A 2 -17.71 14.12 0.50
C ARG A 2 -16.58 13.41 1.27
N GLU A 3 -16.61 13.50 2.61
CA GLU A 3 -15.63 12.86 3.51
C GLU A 3 -16.13 11.55 4.15
N GLN A 4 -17.42 11.21 4.03
CA GLN A 4 -17.96 9.99 4.67
C GLN A 4 -17.59 8.70 3.92
N GLY A 5 -17.46 8.72 2.59
CA GLY A 5 -17.20 7.51 1.79
C GLY A 5 -15.78 6.93 1.90
N GLY A 6 -14.79 7.74 2.32
CA GLY A 6 -13.41 7.28 2.50
C GLY A 6 -13.24 6.38 3.74
N ASN A 7 -13.82 6.82 4.87
CA ASN A 7 -13.70 6.10 6.15
C ASN A 7 -14.44 4.76 6.14
N GLU A 8 -15.55 4.64 5.41
CA GLU A 8 -16.32 3.40 5.36
C GLU A 8 -15.59 2.29 4.60
N ALA A 9 -14.98 2.61 3.44
CA ALA A 9 -14.20 1.66 2.66
C ALA A 9 -12.92 1.22 3.39
N GLU A 10 -12.27 2.14 4.10
CA GLU A 10 -11.10 1.85 4.92
C GLU A 10 -11.45 0.92 6.09
N ASN A 11 -12.51 1.23 6.84
CA ASN A 11 -13.00 0.39 7.93
C ASN A 11 -13.36 -1.02 7.47
N LEU A 12 -14.02 -1.13 6.31
CA LEU A 12 -14.38 -2.42 5.71
C LEU A 12 -13.12 -3.23 5.37
N THR A 13 -12.11 -2.59 4.76
CA THR A 13 -10.85 -3.24 4.39
C THR A 13 -10.10 -3.73 5.64
N ILE A 14 -10.07 -2.92 6.70
CA ILE A 14 -9.47 -3.30 7.99
C ILE A 14 -10.20 -4.52 8.59
N CYS A 15 -11.54 -4.53 8.58
CA CYS A 15 -12.33 -5.65 9.09
C CYS A 15 -12.09 -6.94 8.30
N ILE A 16 -12.01 -6.85 6.97
CA ILE A 16 -11.68 -7.99 6.10
C ILE A 16 -10.28 -8.51 6.43
N GLY A 17 -9.29 -7.62 6.56
CA GLY A 17 -7.92 -8.00 6.94
C GLY A 17 -7.86 -8.71 8.29
N LEU A 18 -8.54 -8.16 9.31
CA LEU A 18 -8.61 -8.76 10.64
C LEU A 18 -9.27 -10.16 10.60
N SER A 19 -10.31 -10.32 9.79
CA SER A 19 -11.00 -11.60 9.62
C SER A 19 -10.08 -12.66 9.01
N ILE A 20 -9.24 -12.29 8.04
CA ILE A 20 -8.25 -13.20 7.44
C ILE A 20 -7.19 -13.61 8.47
N VAL A 21 -6.72 -12.68 9.30
CA VAL A 21 -5.77 -12.97 10.39
C VAL A 21 -6.38 -13.94 11.41
N LEU A 22 -7.62 -13.69 11.84
CA LEU A 22 -8.33 -14.57 12.76
C LEU A 22 -8.55 -15.97 12.16
N LEU A 23 -8.91 -16.05 10.88
CA LEU A 23 -9.04 -17.32 10.17
C LEU A 23 -7.72 -18.10 10.15
N GLY A 24 -6.59 -17.43 9.90
CA GLY A 24 -5.26 -18.01 9.98
C GLY A 24 -4.89 -18.49 11.39
N LEU A 25 -5.28 -17.74 12.42
CA LEU A 25 -5.07 -18.14 13.82
C LEU A 25 -5.87 -19.40 14.16
N PHE A 26 -7.14 -19.47 13.75
CA PHE A 26 -7.96 -20.68 13.95
C PHE A 26 -7.40 -21.90 13.21
N TYR A 27 -6.78 -21.70 12.04
CA TYR A 27 -6.06 -22.77 11.35
C TYR A 27 -4.85 -23.28 12.15
N LEU A 28 -4.07 -22.39 12.77
CA LEU A 28 -2.94 -22.80 13.62
C LEU A 28 -3.38 -23.59 14.86
N ILE A 29 -4.53 -23.26 15.45
CA ILE A 29 -5.12 -23.99 16.58
C ILE A 29 -5.82 -25.28 16.10
N ARG A 30 -5.79 -25.59 14.79
CA ARG A 30 -6.44 -26.74 14.13
C ARG A 30 -7.97 -26.76 14.30
N VAL A 31 -8.58 -25.60 14.52
CA VAL A 31 -10.05 -25.44 14.63
C VAL A 31 -10.69 -25.41 13.24
N THR A 32 -9.96 -24.93 12.23
CA THR A 32 -10.40 -24.83 10.84
C THR A 32 -9.41 -25.49 9.89
N ILE A 33 -9.92 -26.02 8.78
CA ILE A 33 -9.11 -26.53 7.67
C ILE A 33 -9.19 -25.49 6.55
N ILE A 34 -8.06 -24.90 6.19
CA ILE A 34 -7.97 -23.96 5.08
C ILE A 34 -7.42 -24.72 3.86
N PRO A 35 -8.16 -24.77 2.73
CA PRO A 35 -7.65 -25.42 1.54
C PRO A 35 -6.51 -24.60 0.93
N SER A 36 -5.46 -25.27 0.47
CA SER A 36 -4.28 -24.63 -0.14
C SER A 36 -4.61 -23.79 -1.37
N SER A 37 -5.65 -24.18 -2.12
CA SER A 37 -6.20 -23.40 -3.24
C SER A 37 -6.71 -22.01 -2.81
N LEU A 38 -7.35 -21.89 -1.65
CA LEU A 38 -7.79 -20.60 -1.10
C LEU A 38 -6.60 -19.72 -0.73
N VAL A 39 -5.57 -20.30 -0.09
CA VAL A 39 -4.37 -19.57 0.31
C VAL A 39 -3.61 -19.02 -0.90
N ILE A 40 -3.52 -19.80 -1.98
CA ILE A 40 -2.97 -19.34 -3.28
C ILE A 40 -3.78 -18.18 -3.82
N GLY A 41 -5.11 -18.30 -3.82
CA GLY A 41 -6.02 -17.25 -4.29
C GLY A 41 -5.90 -15.93 -3.52
N VAL A 42 -5.88 -16.01 -2.18
CA VAL A 42 -5.70 -14.84 -1.30
C VAL A 42 -4.32 -14.21 -1.49
N SER A 43 -3.26 -15.03 -1.60
CA SER A 43 -1.91 -14.52 -1.85
C SER A 43 -1.80 -13.82 -3.21
N PHE A 44 -2.38 -14.42 -4.26
CA PHE A 44 -2.44 -13.80 -5.58
C PHE A 44 -3.21 -12.47 -5.56
N ALA A 45 -4.31 -12.40 -4.84
CA ALA A 45 -5.06 -11.17 -4.65
C ALA A 45 -4.25 -10.10 -3.91
N GLY A 46 -3.54 -10.48 -2.85
CA GLY A 46 -2.63 -9.58 -2.13
C GLY A 46 -1.53 -9.02 -3.02
N PHE A 47 -0.96 -9.86 -3.90
CA PHE A 47 0.01 -9.43 -4.91
C PHE A 47 -0.60 -8.40 -5.87
N CYS A 48 -1.77 -8.70 -6.46
CA CYS A 48 -2.45 -7.78 -7.39
C CYS A 48 -2.79 -6.44 -6.73
N LEU A 49 -3.34 -6.45 -5.51
CA LEU A 49 -3.67 -5.22 -4.79
C LEU A 49 -2.42 -4.38 -4.48
N THR A 50 -1.35 -5.02 -4.04
CA THR A 50 -0.07 -4.34 -3.77
C THR A 50 0.52 -3.74 -5.05
N SER A 51 0.38 -4.42 -6.18
CA SER A 51 0.78 -3.87 -7.48
C SER A 51 -0.07 -2.67 -7.88
N VAL A 52 -1.38 -2.67 -7.61
CA VAL A 52 -2.25 -1.49 -7.84
C VAL A 52 -1.75 -0.30 -7.03
N ASP A 53 -1.49 -0.49 -5.74
CA ASP A 53 -0.98 0.57 -4.87
C ASP A 53 0.35 1.13 -5.39
N PHE A 54 1.24 0.25 -5.84
CA PHE A 54 2.51 0.64 -6.44
C PHE A 54 2.33 1.43 -7.74
N PHE A 55 1.44 0.99 -8.64
CA PHE A 55 1.18 1.69 -9.89
C PHE A 55 0.49 3.04 -9.66
N ASP A 56 -0.51 3.12 -8.77
CA ASP A 56 -1.20 4.39 -8.49
C ASP A 56 -0.20 5.40 -7.87
N GLU A 57 0.69 4.97 -6.98
CA GLU A 57 1.74 5.84 -6.43
C GLU A 57 2.78 6.27 -7.48
N MET A 58 3.11 5.40 -8.44
CA MET A 58 4.00 5.75 -9.55
C MET A 58 3.35 6.74 -10.52
N TYR A 59 2.09 6.51 -10.91
CA TYR A 59 1.37 7.35 -11.87
C TYR A 59 0.86 8.66 -11.27
N TYR A 60 0.61 8.74 -9.95
CA TYR A 60 0.23 9.99 -9.29
C TYR A 60 1.31 11.07 -9.42
N TYR A 61 2.58 10.66 -9.54
CA TYR A 61 3.70 11.58 -9.69
C TYR A 61 3.90 12.08 -11.13
N GLU A 62 3.51 11.29 -12.13
CA GLU A 62 3.35 11.77 -13.50
C GLU A 62 2.04 12.55 -13.57
N LYS A 63 2.11 13.88 -13.59
CA LYS A 63 0.99 14.85 -13.57
C LYS A 63 -0.17 14.57 -14.55
N ASN A 64 -0.04 13.61 -15.46
CA ASN A 64 -1.12 13.07 -16.29
C ASN A 64 -1.57 11.69 -15.77
N LYS A 65 -2.67 11.68 -15.02
CA LYS A 65 -3.43 10.45 -14.74
C LYS A 65 -4.04 9.95 -16.05
N ASN A 66 -3.25 9.22 -16.84
CA ASN A 66 -3.68 8.70 -18.13
C ASN A 66 -4.81 7.69 -17.91
N LEU A 67 -5.86 7.73 -18.75
CA LEU A 67 -6.99 6.79 -18.77
C LEU A 67 -6.53 5.31 -18.69
N LYS A 68 -5.35 5.01 -19.25
CA LYS A 68 -4.69 3.70 -19.21
C LYS A 68 -4.36 3.21 -17.79
N SER A 69 -3.93 4.08 -16.87
CA SER A 69 -3.62 3.71 -15.48
C SER A 69 -4.89 3.25 -14.74
N SER A 70 -6.02 3.93 -14.96
CA SER A 70 -7.30 3.54 -14.37
C SER A 70 -7.80 2.19 -14.87
N ILE A 71 -7.56 1.85 -16.15
CA ILE A 71 -7.93 0.57 -16.74
C ILE A 71 -7.07 -0.56 -16.19
N ILE A 72 -5.76 -0.34 -16.08
CA ILE A 72 -4.82 -1.33 -15.51
C ILE A 72 -5.22 -1.63 -14.07
N ASN A 73 -5.46 -0.60 -13.25
CA ASN A 73 -5.88 -0.79 -11.86
C ASN A 73 -7.21 -1.57 -11.78
N GLY A 74 -8.19 -1.23 -12.61
CA GLY A 74 -9.46 -1.95 -12.70
C GLY A 74 -9.29 -3.45 -13.05
N LEU A 75 -8.40 -3.77 -13.98
CA LEU A 75 -8.08 -5.15 -14.34
C LEU A 75 -7.40 -5.91 -13.20
N LEU A 76 -6.45 -5.29 -12.50
CA LEU A 76 -5.80 -5.91 -11.35
C LEU A 76 -6.78 -6.16 -10.19
N TYR A 77 -7.72 -5.25 -9.93
CA TYR A 77 -8.80 -5.49 -8.95
C TYR A 77 -9.69 -6.68 -9.37
N LEU A 78 -10.01 -6.78 -10.66
CA LEU A 78 -10.77 -7.91 -11.19
C LEU A 78 -9.99 -9.22 -11.05
N PHE A 79 -8.69 -9.23 -11.33
CA PHE A 79 -7.83 -10.40 -11.12
C PHE A 79 -7.73 -10.78 -9.65
N ALA A 80 -7.66 -9.80 -8.74
CA ALA A 80 -7.66 -10.06 -7.30
C ALA A 80 -8.97 -10.72 -6.85
N ALA A 81 -10.13 -10.19 -7.29
CA ALA A 81 -11.43 -10.77 -6.98
C ALA A 81 -11.57 -12.19 -7.57
N MET A 82 -11.13 -12.39 -8.82
CA MET A 82 -11.13 -13.70 -9.46
C MET A 82 -10.19 -14.67 -8.74
N GLY A 83 -9.04 -14.22 -8.24
CA GLY A 83 -8.14 -15.03 -7.43
C GLY A 83 -8.82 -15.59 -6.18
N ILE A 84 -9.57 -14.76 -5.45
CA ILE A 84 -10.26 -15.16 -4.22
C ILE A 84 -11.46 -16.06 -4.51
N ILE A 85 -12.23 -15.77 -5.56
CA ILE A 85 -13.47 -16.50 -5.86
C ILE A 85 -13.17 -17.78 -6.64
N VAL A 86 -12.35 -17.71 -7.68
CA VAL A 86 -12.20 -18.81 -8.63
C VAL A 86 -11.20 -19.84 -8.15
N MET A 87 -10.06 -19.46 -7.55
CA MET A 87 -9.06 -20.44 -7.10
C MET A 87 -9.59 -21.51 -6.14
N PRO A 88 -10.34 -21.19 -5.07
CA PRO A 88 -10.88 -22.23 -4.18
C PRO A 88 -12.00 -23.06 -4.81
N ASN A 89 -12.67 -22.54 -5.85
CA ASN A 89 -13.75 -23.24 -6.56
C ASN A 89 -13.25 -24.04 -7.77
N LEU A 90 -12.03 -23.78 -8.23
CA LEU A 90 -11.37 -24.63 -9.20
C LEU A 90 -11.06 -25.97 -8.52
N LYS A 91 -11.36 -27.06 -9.21
CA LYS A 91 -11.04 -28.43 -8.77
C LYS A 91 -9.53 -28.72 -8.83
N MET A 92 -8.68 -27.75 -8.47
CA MET A 92 -7.22 -27.87 -8.37
C MET A 92 -6.84 -29.03 -7.44
N ASP A 93 -7.59 -29.17 -6.34
CA ASP A 93 -7.44 -30.25 -5.36
C ASP A 93 -7.73 -31.65 -5.96
N MET A 94 -8.46 -31.75 -7.08
CA MET A 94 -8.72 -33.02 -7.78
C MET A 94 -7.67 -33.34 -8.85
N ILE A 95 -6.91 -32.34 -9.31
CA ILE A 95 -5.98 -32.47 -10.45
C ILE A 95 -4.53 -32.54 -9.99
N SER A 96 -4.19 -31.89 -8.87
CA SER A 96 -2.83 -31.83 -8.33
C SER A 96 -2.66 -32.73 -7.11
N ASN A 97 -1.45 -33.28 -6.91
CA ASN A 97 -1.10 -33.96 -5.67
C ASN A 97 -1.13 -32.95 -4.51
N LYS A 98 -1.73 -33.34 -3.37
CA LYS A 98 -1.91 -32.47 -2.20
C LYS A 98 -0.59 -31.85 -1.74
N ASP A 99 0.47 -32.63 -1.68
CA ASP A 99 1.81 -32.16 -1.26
C ASP A 99 2.37 -31.09 -2.21
N ALA A 100 2.12 -31.22 -3.51
CA ALA A 100 2.54 -30.22 -4.50
C ALA A 100 1.73 -28.92 -4.35
N LEU A 101 0.43 -29.03 -4.07
CA LEU A 101 -0.43 -27.87 -3.87
C LEU A 101 -0.09 -27.12 -2.57
N ASP A 102 0.22 -27.84 -1.49
CA ASP A 102 0.65 -27.27 -0.21
C ASP A 102 2.01 -26.57 -0.33
N THR A 103 2.94 -27.16 -1.09
CA THR A 103 4.25 -26.56 -1.40
C THR A 103 4.08 -25.27 -2.21
N LEU A 104 3.24 -25.31 -3.26
CA LEU A 104 2.97 -24.14 -4.09
C LEU A 104 2.28 -23.04 -3.28
N SER A 105 1.29 -23.39 -2.46
CA SER A 105 0.60 -22.48 -1.56
C SER A 105 1.55 -21.75 -0.61
N THR A 106 2.42 -22.51 0.04
CA THR A 106 3.44 -21.94 0.93
C THR A 106 4.40 -21.03 0.16
N GLY A 107 4.90 -21.49 -0.99
CA GLY A 107 5.84 -20.74 -1.82
C GLY A 107 5.25 -19.41 -2.32
N VAL A 108 4.02 -19.44 -2.84
CA VAL A 108 3.29 -18.26 -3.32
C VAL A 108 3.02 -17.29 -2.16
N SER A 109 2.64 -17.80 -0.98
CA SER A 109 2.40 -16.97 0.21
C SER A 109 3.67 -16.24 0.65
N VAL A 110 4.80 -16.95 0.75
CA VAL A 110 6.09 -16.36 1.16
C VAL A 110 6.58 -15.35 0.12
N ALA A 111 6.49 -15.69 -1.17
CA ALA A 111 6.87 -14.78 -2.25
C ALA A 111 6.01 -13.51 -2.25
N THR A 112 4.70 -13.65 -2.06
CA THR A 112 3.76 -12.53 -1.95
C THR A 112 4.13 -11.65 -0.75
N LEU A 113 4.32 -12.21 0.43
CA LEU A 113 4.72 -11.46 1.62
C LEU A 113 6.04 -10.71 1.40
N GLY A 114 7.04 -11.36 0.80
CA GLY A 114 8.30 -10.73 0.44
C GLY A 114 8.13 -9.54 -0.50
N TYR A 115 7.26 -9.68 -1.51
CA TYR A 115 6.91 -8.59 -2.42
C TYR A 115 6.22 -7.43 -1.70
N VAL A 116 5.23 -7.70 -0.82
CA VAL A 116 4.55 -6.66 -0.02
C VAL A 116 5.54 -5.88 0.83
N PHE A 117 6.45 -6.58 1.52
CA PHE A 117 7.48 -5.91 2.34
C PHE A 117 8.45 -5.08 1.49
N MET A 118 8.84 -5.57 0.32
CA MET A 118 9.72 -4.84 -0.61
C MET A 118 9.07 -3.54 -1.08
N ILE A 119 7.80 -3.60 -1.52
CA ILE A 119 7.05 -2.41 -1.97
C ILE A 119 6.83 -1.44 -0.80
N THR A 120 6.39 -1.93 0.36
CA THR A 120 6.25 -1.11 1.57
C THR A 120 7.57 -0.44 1.96
N GLY A 121 8.69 -1.16 1.88
CA GLY A 121 10.02 -0.63 2.14
C GLY A 121 10.42 0.49 1.17
N PHE A 122 10.14 0.33 -0.12
CA PHE A 122 10.36 1.40 -1.11
C PHE A 122 9.51 2.64 -0.81
N ARG A 123 8.23 2.45 -0.47
CA ARG A 123 7.33 3.54 -0.07
C ARG A 123 7.88 4.30 1.14
N ASN A 124 8.27 3.57 2.19
CA ASN A 124 8.80 4.18 3.41
C ASN A 124 10.11 4.95 3.16
N LYS A 125 11.04 4.37 2.37
CA LYS A 125 12.29 5.05 1.98
C LYS A 125 12.01 6.33 1.20
N ARG A 126 11.03 6.31 0.29
CA ARG A 126 10.63 7.45 -0.51
C ARG A 126 9.99 8.55 0.33
N ILE A 127 9.02 8.20 1.19
CA ILE A 127 8.37 9.15 2.11
C ILE A 127 9.40 9.81 3.02
N SER A 128 10.37 9.04 3.54
CA SER A 128 11.45 9.60 4.36
C SER A 128 12.33 10.60 3.59
N GLN A 129 12.65 10.32 2.32
CA GLN A 129 13.38 11.27 1.48
C GLN A 129 12.58 12.54 1.20
N GLU A 130 11.27 12.41 0.93
CA GLU A 130 10.40 13.56 0.69
C GLU A 130 10.24 14.43 1.93
N GLN A 131 10.08 13.81 3.10
CA GLN A 131 10.06 14.52 4.39
C GLN A 131 11.37 15.27 4.64
N GLN A 132 12.53 14.67 4.35
CA GLN A 132 13.82 15.36 4.47
C GLN A 132 13.93 16.56 3.51
N ILE A 133 13.45 16.43 2.27
CA ILE A 133 13.46 17.54 1.31
C ILE A 133 12.51 18.65 1.75
N GLN A 134 11.32 18.31 2.26
CA GLN A 134 10.38 19.31 2.79
C GLN A 134 10.94 20.00 4.03
N GLN A 135 11.58 19.26 4.93
CA GLN A 135 12.20 19.82 6.12
C GLN A 135 13.33 20.78 5.76
N LYS A 136 14.19 20.43 4.79
CA LYS A 136 15.22 21.35 4.27
C LYS A 136 14.61 22.62 3.69
N ARG A 137 13.53 22.51 2.91
CA ARG A 137 12.81 23.67 2.38
C ARG A 137 12.13 24.52 3.45
N TYR A 138 11.68 23.90 4.54
CA TYR A 138 11.12 24.63 5.68
C TYR A 138 12.20 25.42 6.41
N VAL A 139 13.33 24.78 6.72
CA VAL A 139 14.48 25.43 7.37
C VAL A 139 14.99 26.61 6.53
N GLN A 140 15.13 26.44 5.21
CA GLN A 140 15.53 27.53 4.31
C GLN A 140 14.55 28.71 4.35
N ARG A 141 13.24 28.45 4.35
CA ARG A 141 12.23 29.52 4.46
C ARG A 141 12.31 30.24 5.80
N VAL A 142 12.50 29.52 6.90
CA VAL A 142 12.65 30.12 8.23
C VAL A 142 13.91 30.99 8.28
N GLU A 143 15.03 30.52 7.75
CA GLU A 143 16.28 31.29 7.70
C GLU A 143 16.14 32.56 6.86
N GLU A 144 15.43 32.49 5.73
CA GLU A 144 15.16 33.65 4.88
C GLU A 144 14.25 34.69 5.58
N LEU A 145 13.23 34.22 6.31
CA LEU A 145 12.38 35.06 7.16
C LEU A 145 13.18 35.73 8.29
N GLU A 146 14.08 35.01 8.94
CA GLU A 146 14.94 35.58 9.99
C GLU A 146 15.86 36.68 9.45
N ARG A 147 16.45 36.49 8.26
CA ARG A 147 17.25 37.53 7.60
C ARG A 147 16.43 38.77 7.27
N GLN A 148 15.20 38.60 6.78
CA GLN A 148 14.31 39.73 6.51
C GLN A 148 13.96 40.52 7.78
N ILE A 149 13.70 39.82 8.90
CA ILE A 149 13.43 40.47 10.20
C ILE A 149 14.66 41.24 10.70
N GLN A 150 15.86 40.69 10.54
CA GLN A 150 17.10 41.38 10.93
C GLN A 150 17.32 42.66 10.12
N LEU A 151 17.12 42.62 8.80
CA LEU A 151 17.23 43.79 7.94
C LEU A 151 16.21 44.87 8.29
N LEU A 152 14.97 44.48 8.62
CA LEU A 152 13.95 45.42 9.08
C LEU A 152 14.33 46.10 10.40
N LYS A 153 14.83 45.34 11.38
CA LYS A 153 15.32 45.90 12.65
C LYS A 153 16.48 46.87 12.46
N GLU A 154 17.42 46.55 11.57
CA GLU A 154 18.55 47.44 11.29
C GLU A 154 18.10 48.76 10.63
N ASN A 155 17.13 48.68 9.71
CA ASN A 155 16.54 49.84 9.08
C ASN A 155 15.72 50.70 10.05
N GLU A 156 15.02 50.09 11.02
CA GLU A 156 14.34 50.84 12.09
C GLU A 156 15.34 51.56 13.01
N ASN A 157 16.40 50.88 13.46
CA ASN A 157 17.43 51.51 14.30
C ASN A 157 18.12 52.71 13.61
N LYS A 158 18.36 52.62 12.29
CA LYS A 158 18.92 53.75 11.52
C LYS A 158 17.96 54.94 11.40
N LYS A 159 16.65 54.72 11.44
CA LYS A 159 15.64 55.78 11.39
C LYS A 159 15.41 56.49 12.72
N VAL A 160 15.67 55.83 13.85
CA VAL A 160 15.48 56.41 15.20
C VAL A 160 16.75 57.16 15.68
N GLY A 161 17.91 56.85 15.12
CA GLY A 161 19.18 57.53 15.43
C GLY A 161 19.52 58.76 14.59
N ALA A 162 18.66 59.15 13.65
CA ALA A 162 18.79 60.34 12.79
C ALA A 162 17.71 61.36 13.15
#